data_AF-A0A8H3E6M9-F1
#
_entry.id   AF-A0A8H3E6M9-F1
#
_cell.length_a   1.000
_cell.length_b   1.000
_cell.length_c   1.000
_cell.angle_alpha   90.00
_cell.angle_beta   90.00
_cell.angle_gamma   90.00
#
_symmetry.space_group_name_H-M   'P 1'
#
loop_
_entity.id
_entity.type
_entity.pdbx_description
1 polymer ?
#
loop_
_entity_poly.entity_id
_entity_poly.type
_entity_poly.pdbx_seq_one_letter_code
_entity_poly.pdbx_strand_id
1 'polypeptide(L)'
;MGRPYGKTVPYPDVGPEQIHQIYRQSQHKPIYAYGFFVDDIEFDEAEEALGRVDPSLSPLDQYDPMIDEMMSELHALGLATNAIIPHICGMRRNDYEGWLVILGTGFDCKLHAPVSPGLVEKVQTILHMKKEPSWFETMSAVYPPPDASLDGHAKSYTTAEDAYECVLKNAKVLQQLRWFYHQVGVPFANQDTAIVLLTNLIRLIESWSLFEVDRRSINYPI
;
A
#
# COMPACT_ATOMS: atom_id res chain seq x y z
N MET A 1 -14.28 -18.27 -22.58
CA MET A 1 -13.32 -19.08 -21.82
C MET A 1 -12.65 -18.16 -20.81
N GLY A 2 -13.07 -18.21 -19.53
CA GLY A 2 -12.54 -17.34 -18.48
C GLY A 2 -11.24 -17.90 -17.92
N ARG A 3 -10.18 -17.09 -17.84
CA ARG A 3 -8.98 -17.47 -17.10
C ARG A 3 -9.36 -17.63 -15.62
N PRO A 4 -8.84 -18.66 -14.91
CA PRO A 4 -9.15 -18.86 -13.50
C PRO A 4 -8.60 -17.70 -12.69
N TYR A 5 -9.31 -17.34 -11.62
CA TYR A 5 -9.03 -16.25 -10.69
C TYR A 5 -7.58 -16.27 -10.21
N GLY A 6 -6.74 -15.45 -10.85
CA GLY A 6 -5.39 -15.21 -10.41
C GLY A 6 -5.36 -14.31 -9.17
N LYS A 7 -4.35 -14.46 -8.29
CA LYS A 7 -4.17 -13.54 -7.17
C LYS A 7 -3.81 -12.17 -7.72
N THR A 8 -4.62 -11.16 -7.41
CA THR A 8 -4.38 -9.79 -7.87
C THR A 8 -3.18 -9.21 -7.13
N VAL A 9 -2.21 -8.65 -7.87
CA VAL A 9 -1.06 -7.94 -7.29
C VAL A 9 -1.17 -6.44 -7.54
N PRO A 10 -0.61 -5.58 -6.67
CA PRO A 10 -0.65 -4.14 -6.86
C PRO A 10 0.18 -3.75 -8.07
N TYR A 11 -0.26 -2.69 -8.76
CA TYR A 11 0.62 -2.02 -9.70
C TYR A 11 1.81 -1.40 -8.95
N PRO A 12 3.00 -1.39 -9.56
CA PRO A 12 4.14 -0.65 -9.04
C PRO A 12 3.84 0.86 -9.07
N ASP A 13 4.60 1.64 -8.30
CA ASP A 13 4.48 3.12 -8.25
C ASP A 13 4.99 3.76 -9.55
N VAL A 14 4.18 3.65 -10.61
CA VAL A 14 4.47 4.12 -11.96
C VAL A 14 3.34 5.00 -12.50
N GLY A 15 3.66 5.83 -13.50
CA GLY A 15 2.65 6.69 -14.12
C GLY A 15 1.57 5.91 -14.89
N PRO A 16 0.37 6.49 -15.12
CA PRO A 16 -0.76 5.83 -15.80
C PRO A 16 -0.41 5.23 -17.17
N GLU A 17 0.42 5.92 -17.95
CA GLU A 17 0.85 5.43 -19.27
C GLU A 17 1.65 4.11 -19.16
N GLN A 18 2.46 3.98 -18.11
CA GLN A 18 3.26 2.78 -17.85
C GLN A 18 2.37 1.64 -17.32
N ILE A 19 1.32 1.93 -16.54
CA ILE A 19 0.36 0.93 -16.06
C ILE A 19 -0.26 0.16 -17.23
N HIS A 20 -0.73 0.85 -18.27
CA HIS A 20 -1.31 0.19 -19.45
C HIS A 20 -0.30 -0.69 -20.18
N GLN A 21 0.95 -0.23 -20.29
CA GLN A 21 2.01 -1.00 -20.92
C GLN A 21 2.36 -2.25 -20.11
N ILE A 22 2.50 -2.12 -18.79
CA ILE A 22 2.78 -3.23 -17.88
C ILE A 22 1.65 -4.26 -17.93
N TYR A 23 0.40 -3.80 -17.87
CA TYR A 23 -0.77 -4.67 -17.99
C TYR A 23 -0.78 -5.47 -19.29
N ARG A 24 -0.48 -4.83 -20.42
CA ARG A 24 -0.44 -5.52 -21.71
C ARG A 24 0.67 -6.57 -21.74
N GLN A 25 1.84 -6.25 -21.19
CA GLN A 25 2.95 -7.20 -21.12
C GLN A 25 2.63 -8.37 -20.20
N SER A 26 1.95 -8.15 -19.07
CA SER A 26 1.60 -9.22 -18.13
C SER A 26 0.62 -10.26 -18.69
N GLN A 27 -0.07 -9.96 -19.80
CA GLN A 27 -0.90 -10.95 -20.50
C GLN A 27 -0.08 -12.07 -21.15
N HIS A 28 1.22 -11.83 -21.34
CA HIS A 28 2.15 -12.70 -22.07
C HIS A 28 3.44 -13.01 -21.31
N LYS A 29 3.70 -12.30 -20.20
CA LYS A 29 4.90 -12.48 -19.36
C LYS A 29 4.52 -12.87 -17.93
N PRO A 30 5.27 -13.79 -17.31
CA PRO A 30 5.09 -14.09 -15.89
C PRO A 30 5.46 -12.86 -15.05
N ILE A 31 4.66 -12.60 -14.00
CA ILE A 31 4.93 -11.55 -13.02
C ILE A 31 5.80 -12.14 -11.92
N TYR A 32 6.88 -11.44 -11.59
CA TYR A 32 7.71 -11.72 -10.44
C TYR A 32 7.44 -10.67 -9.37
N ALA A 33 7.33 -11.11 -8.13
CA ALA A 33 7.28 -10.25 -6.97
C ALA A 33 8.66 -10.16 -6.33
N TYR A 34 9.02 -8.96 -5.92
CA TYR A 34 10.22 -8.68 -5.14
C TYR A 34 9.78 -8.33 -3.71
N GLY A 35 10.30 -9.04 -2.72
CA GLY A 35 9.90 -8.80 -1.34
C GLY A 35 10.36 -9.90 -0.38
N PHE A 36 9.55 -10.14 0.66
CA PHE A 36 9.87 -11.07 1.73
C PHE A 36 8.87 -12.21 1.79
N PHE A 37 9.38 -13.44 1.87
CA PHE A 37 8.58 -14.56 2.31
C PHE A 37 8.64 -14.64 3.83
N VAL A 38 7.49 -14.51 4.47
CA VAL A 38 7.28 -14.67 5.90
C VAL A 38 6.82 -16.10 6.10
N ASP A 39 7.70 -16.90 6.71
CA ASP A 39 7.37 -18.26 7.14
C ASP A 39 6.72 -18.16 8.51
N ASP A 40 5.57 -18.80 8.68
CA ASP A 40 4.76 -18.71 9.91
C ASP A 40 5.57 -19.11 11.14
N ILE A 41 6.43 -20.14 11.01
CA ILE A 41 7.25 -20.64 12.12
C ILE A 41 8.37 -19.66 12.43
N GLU A 42 9.06 -19.14 11.41
CA GLU A 42 10.12 -18.14 11.63
C GLU A 42 9.57 -16.85 12.26
N PHE A 43 8.33 -16.47 11.93
CA PHE A 43 7.67 -15.30 12.49
C PHE A 43 7.30 -15.52 13.96
N ASP A 44 6.68 -16.65 14.30
CA ASP A 44 6.34 -17.00 15.67
C ASP A 44 7.58 -17.04 16.58
N GLU A 45 8.67 -17.67 16.12
CA GLU A 45 9.94 -17.72 16.87
C GLU A 45 10.52 -16.31 17.11
N ALA A 46 10.39 -15.40 16.15
CA ALA A 46 10.85 -14.03 16.29
C ALA A 46 10.02 -13.25 17.33
N GLU A 47 8.71 -13.44 17.34
CA GLU A 47 7.79 -12.76 18.27
C GLU A 47 7.90 -13.33 19.70
N GLU A 48 8.13 -14.64 19.84
CA GLU A 48 8.46 -15.25 21.13
C GLU A 48 9.77 -14.67 21.69
N ALA A 49 10.80 -14.52 20.85
CA ALA A 49 12.08 -13.92 21.26
C ALA A 49 11.93 -12.45 21.69
N LEU A 50 10.91 -11.74 21.20
CA LEU A 50 10.57 -10.37 21.61
C LEU A 50 9.69 -10.32 22.87
N GLY A 51 9.26 -11.48 23.39
CA GLY A 51 8.39 -11.58 24.56
C GLY A 51 6.97 -11.11 24.30
N ARG A 52 6.51 -11.13 23.05
CA ARG A 52 5.16 -10.73 22.64
C ARG A 52 4.15 -11.88 22.64
N VAL A 53 4.65 -13.11 22.71
CA VAL A 53 3.84 -14.33 22.87
C VAL A 53 3.62 -14.58 24.36
N ASP A 54 2.35 -14.66 24.78
CA ASP A 54 1.96 -15.09 26.12
C ASP A 54 1.85 -16.63 26.14
N PRO A 55 2.75 -17.35 26.84
CA PRO A 55 2.73 -18.82 26.87
C PRO A 55 1.49 -19.41 27.56
N SER A 56 0.64 -18.58 28.19
CA SER A 56 -0.61 -19.01 28.81
C SER A 56 -1.82 -19.04 27.84
N LEU A 57 -1.71 -18.41 26.67
CA LEU A 57 -2.75 -18.39 25.65
C LEU A 57 -2.55 -19.52 24.62
N SER A 58 -3.63 -19.98 23.98
CA SER A 58 -3.49 -20.95 22.90
C SER A 58 -2.83 -20.30 21.67
N PRO A 59 -2.07 -21.05 20.85
CA PRO A 59 -1.46 -20.50 19.64
C PRO A 59 -2.47 -19.81 18.71
N LEU A 60 -3.66 -20.39 18.57
CA LEU A 60 -4.74 -19.83 17.73
C LEU A 60 -5.28 -18.49 18.26
N ASP A 61 -5.31 -18.29 19.58
CA ASP A 61 -5.82 -17.05 20.18
C ASP A 61 -4.82 -15.88 20.09
N GLN A 62 -3.54 -16.18 19.84
CA GLN A 62 -2.45 -15.19 19.76
C GLN A 62 -2.07 -14.84 18.32
N TYR A 63 -2.29 -15.77 17.40
CA TYR A 63 -1.85 -15.66 16.03
C TYR A 63 -2.60 -14.58 15.25
N ASP A 64 -3.94 -14.55 15.34
CA ASP A 64 -4.76 -13.57 14.61
C ASP A 64 -4.44 -12.11 15.00
N PRO A 65 -4.35 -11.73 16.30
CA PRO A 65 -4.02 -10.35 16.68
C PRO A 65 -2.64 -9.88 16.21
N MET A 66 -1.64 -10.76 16.24
CA MET A 66 -0.25 -10.44 15.88
C MET A 66 -0.10 -10.21 14.38
N ILE A 67 -0.75 -11.07 13.58
CA ILE A 67 -0.83 -10.89 12.13
C ILE A 67 -1.61 -9.64 11.77
N ASP A 68 -2.72 -9.34 12.45
CA ASP A 68 -3.49 -8.12 12.24
C ASP A 68 -2.67 -6.85 12.54
N GLU A 69 -1.87 -6.85 13.62
CA GLU A 69 -0.98 -5.75 13.96
C GLU A 69 0.11 -5.57 12.88
N MET A 70 0.79 -6.65 12.50
CA MET A 70 1.80 -6.63 11.42
C MET A 70 1.20 -6.10 10.11
N MET A 71 0.03 -6.59 9.70
CA MET A 71 -0.67 -6.14 8.50
C MET A 71 -1.02 -4.65 8.59
N SER A 72 -1.51 -4.20 9.74
CA SER A 72 -1.83 -2.79 9.99
C SER A 72 -0.59 -1.89 9.88
N GLU A 73 0.55 -2.30 10.44
CA GLU A 73 1.81 -1.55 10.33
C GLU A 73 2.32 -1.49 8.88
N LEU A 74 2.25 -2.60 8.15
CA LEU A 74 2.63 -2.65 6.73
C LEU A 74 1.73 -1.72 5.89
N HIS A 75 0.42 -1.68 6.16
CA HIS A 75 -0.48 -0.74 5.50
C HIS A 75 -0.20 0.72 5.90
N ALA A 76 0.19 0.98 7.14
CA ALA A 76 0.60 2.31 7.59
C ALA A 76 1.88 2.80 6.89
N LEU A 77 2.74 1.89 6.40
CA LEU A 77 3.87 2.22 5.53
C LEU A 77 3.47 2.54 4.08
N GLY A 78 2.20 2.33 3.72
CA GLY A 78 1.69 2.55 2.37
C GLY A 78 1.70 1.32 1.47
N LEU A 79 1.95 0.11 2.00
CA LEU A 79 1.78 -1.11 1.20
C LEU A 79 0.30 -1.33 0.89
N ALA A 80 0.00 -1.62 -0.38
CA ALA A 80 -1.35 -1.93 -0.82
C ALA A 80 -1.90 -3.19 -0.13
N THR A 81 -3.22 -3.28 0.02
CA THR A 81 -3.89 -4.43 0.66
C THR A 81 -3.55 -5.77 -0.01
N ASN A 82 -3.37 -5.76 -1.33
CA ASN A 82 -3.00 -6.94 -2.10
C ASN A 82 -1.48 -7.12 -2.27
N ALA A 83 -0.67 -6.31 -1.59
CA ALA A 83 0.77 -6.51 -1.51
C ALA A 83 1.14 -7.68 -0.60
N ILE A 84 0.22 -8.14 0.25
CA ILE A 84 0.45 -9.27 1.14
C ILE A 84 -0.45 -10.41 0.66
N ILE A 85 0.16 -11.45 0.13
CA ILE A 85 -0.58 -12.59 -0.43
C ILE A 85 -0.16 -13.88 0.26
N PRO A 86 -1.11 -14.79 0.56
CA PRO A 86 -0.75 -16.15 0.97
C PRO A 86 0.12 -16.77 -0.13
N HIS A 87 1.22 -17.41 0.23
CA HIS A 87 2.14 -18.02 -0.73
C HIS A 87 2.52 -19.41 -0.26
N ILE A 88 2.34 -20.39 -1.14
CA ILE A 88 2.74 -21.77 -0.86
C ILE A 88 4.13 -21.95 -1.47
N CYS A 89 5.15 -22.07 -0.63
CA CYS A 89 6.51 -22.30 -1.09
C CYS A 89 6.70 -23.78 -1.45
N GLY A 90 6.39 -24.15 -2.70
CA GLY A 90 6.43 -25.53 -3.19
C GLY A 90 7.82 -26.19 -3.28
N MET A 91 8.86 -25.63 -2.66
CA MET A 91 10.23 -26.17 -2.72
C MET A 91 10.66 -27.02 -1.52
N ARG A 92 9.88 -27.11 -0.43
CA ARG A 92 10.20 -27.99 0.70
C ARG A 92 9.11 -29.04 0.87
N ARG A 93 9.53 -30.27 1.22
CA ARG A 93 8.69 -31.48 1.39
C ARG A 93 7.56 -31.37 2.41
N ASN A 94 7.45 -30.24 3.10
CA ASN A 94 6.35 -29.88 3.97
C ASN A 94 5.75 -28.61 3.36
N ASP A 95 4.47 -28.66 3.00
CA ASP A 95 3.71 -27.52 2.49
C ASP A 95 3.63 -26.44 3.59
N TYR A 96 4.67 -25.64 3.75
CA TYR A 96 4.63 -24.50 4.66
C TYR A 96 3.78 -23.41 4.00
N GLU A 97 2.64 -23.14 4.63
CA GLU A 97 1.88 -21.93 4.41
C GLU A 97 2.68 -20.75 4.97
N GLY A 98 2.52 -19.59 4.34
CA GLY A 98 3.25 -18.38 4.67
C GLY A 98 2.72 -17.23 3.83
N TRP A 99 3.29 -16.05 4.04
CA TRP A 99 2.89 -14.86 3.31
C TRP A 99 4.04 -14.29 2.51
N LEU A 100 3.72 -13.83 1.30
CA LEU A 100 4.62 -13.01 0.52
C LEU A 100 4.23 -11.56 0.71
N VAL A 101 5.12 -10.79 1.35
CA VAL A 101 5.05 -9.33 1.46
C VAL A 101 5.77 -8.73 0.26
N ILE A 102 5.00 -8.18 -0.68
CA ILE A 102 5.47 -7.66 -1.96
C ILE A 102 5.86 -6.19 -1.80
N LEU A 103 7.12 -5.86 -2.06
CA LEU A 103 7.62 -4.48 -2.10
C LEU A 103 7.58 -3.89 -3.51
N GLY A 104 7.67 -4.74 -4.51
CA GLY A 104 7.64 -4.34 -5.91
C GLY A 104 7.39 -5.54 -6.81
N THR A 105 7.05 -5.23 -8.05
CA THR A 105 6.75 -6.24 -9.08
C THR A 105 7.55 -5.97 -10.33
N GLY A 106 7.75 -7.02 -11.13
CA GLY A 106 8.65 -6.97 -12.27
C GLY A 106 8.44 -8.09 -13.28
N PHE A 107 9.07 -7.93 -14.44
CA PHE A 107 9.26 -9.01 -15.41
C PHE A 107 10.73 -9.40 -15.44
N ASP A 108 11.01 -10.69 -15.68
CA ASP A 108 12.39 -11.17 -15.86
C ASP A 108 13.31 -10.78 -14.69
N CYS A 109 12.78 -10.78 -13.46
CA CYS A 109 13.44 -10.31 -12.23
C CYS A 109 13.99 -8.86 -12.32
N LYS A 110 13.29 -7.99 -13.05
CA LYS A 110 13.57 -6.55 -13.11
C LYS A 110 12.36 -5.77 -12.65
N LEU A 111 12.58 -4.94 -11.64
CA LEU A 111 11.56 -4.06 -11.07
C LEU A 111 11.01 -3.10 -12.12
N HIS A 112 9.69 -2.90 -12.09
CA HIS A 112 9.03 -1.84 -12.86
C HIS A 112 9.32 -0.44 -12.33
N ALA A 113 9.40 -0.32 -10.99
CA ALA A 113 9.74 0.91 -10.29
C ALA A 113 10.80 0.60 -9.21
N PRO A 114 11.76 1.52 -8.96
CA PRO A 114 12.76 1.31 -7.92
C PRO A 114 12.10 1.23 -6.54
N VAL A 115 12.50 0.24 -5.74
CA VAL A 115 12.10 0.12 -4.34
C VAL A 115 13.08 0.92 -3.49
N SER A 116 12.57 1.81 -2.62
CA SER A 116 13.44 2.62 -1.77
C SER A 116 14.11 1.78 -0.68
N PRO A 117 15.42 1.96 -0.40
CA PRO A 117 16.09 1.23 0.69
C PRO A 117 15.44 1.48 2.05
N GLY A 118 14.93 2.69 2.29
CA GLY A 118 14.22 3.02 3.53
C GLY A 118 12.89 2.29 3.70
N LEU A 119 12.23 1.85 2.61
CA LEU A 119 11.06 0.98 2.69
C LEU A 119 11.48 -0.44 3.10
N VAL A 120 12.57 -0.96 2.51
CA VAL A 120 13.13 -2.28 2.82
C VAL A 120 13.45 -2.39 4.31
N GLU A 121 14.20 -1.42 4.85
CA GLU A 121 14.60 -1.40 6.28
C GLU A 121 13.39 -1.35 7.22
N LYS A 122 12.38 -0.55 6.89
CA LYS A 122 11.16 -0.46 7.71
C LYS A 122 10.36 -1.76 7.69
N VAL A 123 10.20 -2.38 6.52
CA VAL A 123 9.50 -3.66 6.42
C VAL A 123 10.28 -4.77 7.13
N GLN A 124 11.61 -4.80 7.01
CA GLN A 124 12.47 -5.71 7.79
C GLN A 124 12.28 -5.53 9.30
N THR A 125 12.13 -4.28 9.76
CA THR A 125 11.88 -3.97 11.17
C THR A 125 10.54 -4.53 11.63
N ILE A 126 9.45 -4.29 10.88
CA ILE A 126 8.11 -4.80 11.20
C ILE A 126 8.08 -6.33 11.21
N LEU A 127 8.73 -6.96 10.23
CA LEU A 127 8.77 -8.41 10.10
C LEU A 127 9.79 -9.06 11.06
N HIS A 128 10.58 -8.26 11.80
CA HIS A 128 11.69 -8.72 12.63
C HIS A 128 12.72 -9.59 11.89
N MET A 129 12.93 -9.32 10.59
CA MET A 129 13.78 -10.10 9.70
C MET A 129 15.04 -9.34 9.30
N LYS A 130 16.18 -10.06 9.26
CA LYS A 130 17.47 -9.51 8.78
C LYS A 130 17.83 -9.92 7.36
N LYS A 131 16.98 -10.72 6.71
CA LYS A 131 17.24 -11.22 5.35
C LYS A 131 16.97 -10.14 4.32
N GLU A 132 17.66 -10.20 3.19
CA GLU A 132 17.44 -9.32 2.04
C GLU A 132 16.21 -9.76 1.23
N PRO A 133 15.48 -8.83 0.59
CA PRO A 133 14.35 -9.19 -0.24
C PRO A 133 14.80 -9.98 -1.48
N SER A 134 13.97 -10.93 -1.87
CA SER A 134 14.25 -11.89 -2.95
C SER A 134 13.16 -11.85 -4.02
N TRP A 135 13.46 -12.46 -5.16
CA TRP A 135 12.50 -12.63 -6.25
C TRP A 135 11.70 -13.92 -6.09
N PHE A 136 10.39 -13.78 -6.20
CA PHE A 136 9.44 -14.88 -6.11
C PHE A 136 8.61 -14.93 -7.39
N GLU A 137 8.52 -16.10 -8.00
CA GLU A 137 7.61 -16.32 -9.11
C GLU A 137 6.18 -16.39 -8.56
N THR A 138 5.35 -15.45 -8.98
CA THR A 138 3.96 -15.40 -8.52
C THR A 138 3.07 -16.15 -9.48
N MET A 139 2.96 -17.47 -9.27
CA MET A 139 2.12 -18.32 -10.12
C MET A 139 0.67 -17.81 -10.12
N SER A 140 0.14 -17.58 -11.32
CA SER A 140 -1.20 -17.03 -11.52
C SER A 140 -1.42 -15.61 -10.98
N ALA A 141 -0.37 -14.84 -10.67
CA ALA A 141 -0.59 -13.43 -10.37
C ALA A 141 -1.08 -12.67 -11.60
N VAL A 142 -1.99 -11.73 -11.37
CA VAL A 142 -2.51 -10.84 -12.40
C VAL A 142 -2.50 -9.42 -11.89
N TYR A 143 -2.11 -8.48 -12.75
CA TYR A 143 -2.49 -7.09 -12.50
C TYR A 143 -3.99 -6.95 -12.74
N PRO A 144 -4.71 -6.21 -11.87
CA PRO A 144 -6.10 -5.89 -12.15
C PRO A 144 -6.19 -5.14 -13.48
N PRO A 145 -7.23 -5.32 -14.30
CA PRO A 145 -7.41 -4.53 -15.51
C PRO A 145 -7.29 -3.05 -15.16
N PRO A 146 -6.48 -2.27 -15.89
CA PRO A 146 -6.43 -0.85 -15.69
C PRO A 146 -7.82 -0.33 -16.04
N ASP A 147 -8.54 0.14 -15.04
CA ASP A 147 -9.88 0.66 -15.21
C ASP A 147 -9.87 1.66 -16.35
N ALA A 148 -10.91 1.68 -17.19
CA ALA A 148 -11.05 2.69 -18.25
C ALA A 148 -11.11 4.13 -17.68
N SER A 149 -11.20 4.27 -16.35
CA SER A 149 -11.14 5.51 -15.58
C SER A 149 -9.76 5.81 -14.96
N LEU A 150 -8.71 5.04 -15.25
CA LEU A 150 -7.32 5.35 -14.87
C LEU A 150 -6.70 6.52 -15.67
N ASP A 151 -7.52 7.27 -16.41
CA ASP A 151 -7.36 8.72 -16.60
C ASP A 151 -7.45 9.53 -15.26
N GLY A 152 -7.44 8.85 -14.11
CA GLY A 152 -7.67 9.42 -12.78
C GLY A 152 -6.45 9.71 -11.92
N HIS A 153 -5.22 9.37 -12.35
CA HIS A 153 -4.00 9.70 -11.58
C HIS A 153 -2.99 10.50 -12.41
N ALA A 154 -3.47 11.66 -12.84
CA ALA A 154 -2.77 12.94 -12.99
C ALA A 154 -3.65 13.80 -13.92
N LYS A 155 -4.93 13.98 -13.61
CA LYS A 155 -5.65 15.10 -14.22
C LYS A 155 -5.02 16.35 -13.63
N SER A 156 -4.22 17.02 -14.44
CA SER A 156 -3.98 18.44 -14.26
C SER A 156 -5.36 19.07 -14.01
N TYR A 157 -5.61 19.51 -12.78
CA TYR A 157 -6.90 20.08 -12.38
C TYR A 157 -7.01 21.45 -13.05
N THR A 158 -7.45 21.46 -14.30
CA THR A 158 -7.57 22.69 -15.11
C THR A 158 -8.83 23.47 -14.73
N THR A 159 -9.80 22.84 -14.05
CA THR A 159 -11.05 23.47 -13.60
C THR A 159 -11.50 23.01 -12.21
N ALA A 160 -12.20 23.91 -11.50
CA ALA A 160 -12.61 23.75 -10.10
C ALA A 160 -13.62 22.60 -9.87
N GLU A 161 -14.37 22.19 -10.90
CA GLU A 161 -15.31 21.07 -10.84
C GLU A 161 -14.60 19.72 -10.67
N ASP A 162 -13.47 19.51 -11.32
CA ASP A 162 -12.70 18.25 -11.25
C ASP A 162 -12.10 18.02 -9.85
N ALA A 163 -11.67 19.10 -9.18
CA ALA A 163 -11.20 19.05 -7.80
C ALA A 163 -12.35 18.76 -6.82
N TYR A 164 -13.54 19.31 -7.10
CA TYR A 164 -14.74 19.07 -6.31
C TYR A 164 -15.21 17.61 -6.39
N GLU A 165 -15.26 17.04 -7.59
CA GLU A 165 -15.60 15.63 -7.85
C GLU A 165 -14.63 14.66 -7.15
N CYS A 166 -13.34 15.00 -7.09
CA CYS A 166 -12.32 14.19 -6.40
C CYS A 166 -12.52 14.18 -4.87
N VAL A 167 -12.84 15.34 -4.28
CA VAL A 167 -13.18 15.46 -2.85
C VAL A 167 -14.52 14.76 -2.54
N LEU A 168 -15.49 14.82 -3.47
CA LEU A 168 -16.78 14.14 -3.37
C LEU A 168 -16.66 12.61 -3.31
N LYS A 169 -15.63 12.01 -3.93
CA LYS A 169 -15.37 10.56 -3.89
C LYS A 169 -14.73 10.09 -2.58
N ASN A 170 -14.15 10.98 -1.79
CA ASN A 170 -13.56 10.66 -0.50
C ASN A 170 -14.61 10.78 0.62
N ALA A 171 -15.42 9.73 0.80
CA ALA A 171 -16.56 9.69 1.72
C ALA A 171 -16.23 10.13 3.16
N LYS A 172 -15.00 9.90 3.63
CA LYS A 172 -14.52 10.35 4.96
C LYS A 172 -14.35 11.86 5.06
N VAL A 173 -13.89 12.51 3.99
CA VAL A 173 -13.69 13.97 3.93
C VAL A 173 -15.04 14.68 3.90
N LEU A 174 -16.01 14.15 3.13
CA LEU A 174 -17.39 14.63 3.18
C LEU A 174 -18.04 14.41 4.55
N GLN A 175 -17.78 13.29 5.23
CA GLN A 175 -18.35 13.03 6.55
C GLN A 175 -17.81 14.01 7.60
N GLN A 176 -16.51 14.31 7.56
CA GLN A 176 -15.88 15.30 8.43
C GLN A 176 -16.34 16.74 8.10
N LEU A 177 -16.43 17.10 6.81
CA LEU A 177 -16.89 18.42 6.39
C LEU A 177 -18.38 18.62 6.66
N ARG A 178 -19.21 17.59 6.47
CA ARG A 178 -20.62 17.59 6.85
C ARG A 178 -20.76 17.82 8.35
N TRP A 179 -19.88 17.25 9.17
CA TRP A 179 -19.88 17.50 10.62
C TRP A 179 -19.49 18.95 10.97
N PHE A 180 -18.55 19.57 10.23
CA PHE A 180 -18.12 20.95 10.47
C PHE A 180 -19.10 22.02 9.96
N TYR A 181 -19.77 21.80 8.82
CA TYR A 181 -20.61 22.81 8.16
C TYR A 181 -22.12 22.53 8.23
N HIS A 182 -22.55 21.39 8.75
CA HIS A 182 -23.95 21.06 8.98
C HIS A 182 -24.25 21.04 10.48
N GLN A 183 -24.52 22.22 11.05
CA GLN A 183 -25.26 22.31 12.32
C GLN A 183 -26.74 22.49 12.02
N VAL A 184 -27.59 21.74 12.71
CA VAL A 184 -29.04 21.79 12.55
C VAL A 184 -29.52 23.23 12.76
N GLY A 185 -30.07 23.85 11.72
CA GLY A 185 -30.67 25.19 11.78
C GLY A 185 -29.88 26.33 11.13
N VAL A 186 -28.69 26.09 10.57
CA VAL A 186 -27.90 27.14 9.89
C VAL A 186 -28.08 27.03 8.37
N PRO A 187 -28.44 28.11 7.64
CA PRO A 187 -28.47 28.11 6.18
C PRO A 187 -27.10 27.73 5.62
N PHE A 188 -27.08 27.12 4.43
CA PHE A 188 -25.87 26.70 3.69
C PHE A 188 -25.08 27.93 3.19
N ALA A 189 -24.68 28.81 4.10
CA ALA A 189 -23.97 30.03 3.82
C ALA A 189 -22.50 29.68 3.61
N ASN A 190 -22.02 30.06 2.42
CA ASN A 190 -20.64 29.98 1.96
C ASN A 190 -20.14 28.63 1.43
N GLN A 191 -20.79 28.14 0.38
CA GLN A 191 -20.10 27.24 -0.57
C GLN A 191 -18.73 27.82 -0.99
N ASP A 192 -18.66 29.11 -1.33
CA ASP A 192 -17.42 29.75 -1.73
C ASP A 192 -16.33 29.75 -0.64
N THR A 193 -16.69 29.92 0.63
CA THR A 193 -15.70 29.86 1.72
C THR A 193 -15.27 28.42 2.01
N ALA A 194 -16.17 27.45 1.90
CA ALA A 194 -15.80 26.04 1.98
C ALA A 194 -14.83 25.65 0.85
N ILE A 195 -15.06 26.13 -0.38
CA ILE A 195 -14.16 25.94 -1.53
C ILE A 195 -12.77 26.55 -1.23
N VAL A 196 -12.72 27.79 -0.74
CA VAL A 196 -11.46 28.47 -0.41
C VAL A 196 -10.71 27.72 0.69
N LEU A 197 -11.40 27.29 1.74
CA LEU A 197 -10.78 26.55 2.85
C LEU A 197 -10.30 25.17 2.41
N LEU A 198 -11.05 24.47 1.56
CA LEU A 198 -10.64 23.18 1.00
C LEU A 198 -9.45 23.31 0.05
N THR A 199 -9.46 24.32 -0.81
CA THR A 199 -8.34 24.61 -1.71
C THR A 199 -7.08 24.96 -0.92
N ASN A 200 -7.22 25.73 0.15
CA ASN A 200 -6.11 26.05 1.04
C ASN A 200 -5.61 24.83 1.81
N LEU A 201 -6.51 23.93 2.25
CA LEU A 201 -6.15 22.69 2.94
C LEU A 201 -5.41 21.72 2.02
N ILE A 202 -5.88 21.55 0.78
CA ILE A 202 -5.21 20.72 -0.24
C ILE A 202 -3.83 21.29 -0.55
N ARG A 203 -3.72 22.61 -0.79
CA ARG A 203 -2.43 23.27 -0.99
C ARG A 203 -1.51 23.16 0.22
N LEU A 204 -2.06 23.18 1.43
CA LEU A 204 -1.30 22.97 2.65
C LEU A 204 -0.78 21.54 2.72
N ILE A 205 -1.60 20.54 2.41
CA ILE A 205 -1.20 19.12 2.39
C ILE A 205 -0.12 18.86 1.34
N GLU A 206 -0.28 19.41 0.13
CA GLU A 206 0.72 19.35 -0.95
C GLU A 206 2.01 20.11 -0.58
N SER A 207 1.89 21.25 0.10
CA SER A 207 3.03 22.00 0.63
C SER A 207 3.73 21.25 1.77
N TRP A 208 3.00 20.50 2.60
CA TRP A 208 3.57 19.71 3.68
C TRP A 208 4.28 18.46 3.15
N SER A 209 3.77 17.83 2.08
CA SER A 209 4.49 16.73 1.42
C SER A 209 5.78 17.20 0.76
N LEU A 210 5.87 18.47 0.35
CA LEU A 210 7.11 19.11 -0.13
C LEU A 210 8.03 19.55 1.03
N PHE A 211 7.49 20.03 2.15
CA PHE A 211 8.28 20.45 3.32
C PHE A 211 8.85 19.27 4.13
N GLU A 212 8.23 18.10 4.13
CA GLU A 212 8.77 16.89 4.78
C GLU A 212 10.00 16.33 4.05
N VAL A 213 10.17 16.67 2.77
CA VAL A 213 11.40 16.38 2.01
C VAL A 213 12.53 17.37 2.37
N ASP A 214 12.21 18.61 2.77
CA ASP A 214 13.21 19.65 3.02
C ASP A 214 13.61 19.81 4.51
N ARG A 215 12.82 19.26 5.45
CA ARG A 215 13.14 19.34 6.89
C ARG A 215 14.28 18.42 7.35
N ARG A 216 14.78 17.53 6.48
CA ARG A 216 16.01 16.75 6.71
C ARG A 216 17.29 17.46 6.25
N SER A 217 17.18 18.69 5.72
CA SER A 217 18.31 19.47 5.18
C SER A 217 18.92 20.48 6.17
N ILE A 218 18.32 20.73 7.33
CA ILE A 218 18.74 21.84 8.22
C ILE A 218 19.41 21.31 9.49
N ASN A 219 20.74 21.23 9.43
CA ASN A 219 21.61 21.15 10.62
C ASN A 219 21.41 22.41 11.48
N TYR A 220 21.08 22.23 12.76
CA TYR A 220 21.31 23.26 13.78
C TYR A 220 22.73 23.10 14.31
N PRO A 221 23.54 24.18 14.40
CA PRO A 221 24.82 24.11 15.08
C PRO A 221 24.59 24.17 16.60
N ILE A 222 25.19 23.24 17.34
CA ILE A 222 25.60 23.42 18.73
C ILE A 222 27.10 23.17 18.78
#